data_AF-A0A7X5UT12-F1
#
_entry.id   AF-A0A7X5UT12-F1
#
_cell.length_a   1.000
_cell.length_b   1.000
_cell.length_c   1.000
_cell.angle_alpha   90.00
_cell.angle_beta   90.00
_cell.angle_gamma   90.00
#
_symmetry.space_group_name_H-M   'P 1'
#
loop_
_entity.id
_entity.type
_entity.pdbx_description
1 polymer ?
#
loop_
_entity_poly.entity_id
_entity_poly.type
_entity_poly.pdbx_seq_one_letter_code
_entity_poly.pdbx_strand_id
1 'polypeptide(L)'
;MPQLPQTPQQDTDSDLNHRERATLHAVAQGGAEITCSCEPDLFLDGLACCDQATAHRLAREGLIAPANAGRPGERVPAVLTDAGKRALHALVSI
;
A
#
# COMPACT_ATOMS: atom_id res chain seq x y z
N MET A 1 -13.48 -20.67 21.88
CA MET A 1 -12.83 -19.38 22.21
C MET A 1 -13.62 -18.30 21.49
N PRO A 2 -14.39 -17.44 22.19
CA PRO A 2 -15.08 -16.33 21.55
C PRO A 2 -14.03 -15.29 21.10
N GLN A 3 -14.00 -14.98 19.80
CA GLN A 3 -13.21 -13.87 19.28
C GLN A 3 -13.74 -12.57 19.89
N LEU A 4 -12.85 -11.82 20.53
CA LEU A 4 -13.12 -10.47 21.04
C LEU A 4 -13.65 -9.58 19.90
N PRO A 5 -14.59 -8.66 20.19
CA PRO A 5 -15.05 -7.71 19.20
C PRO A 5 -13.86 -6.84 18.77
N GLN A 6 -13.50 -6.94 17.49
CA GLN A 6 -12.52 -6.04 16.89
C GLN A 6 -13.14 -4.64 16.90
N THR A 7 -12.56 -3.73 17.70
CA THR A 7 -12.97 -2.33 17.74
C THR A 7 -13.02 -1.75 16.33
N PRO A 8 -14.07 -1.00 15.96
CA PRO A 8 -14.09 -0.30 14.68
C PRO A 8 -12.98 0.75 14.74
N GLN A 9 -11.89 0.54 14.00
CA GLN A 9 -10.90 1.59 13.82
C GLN A 9 -11.50 2.61 12.85
N GLN A 10 -12.15 3.61 13.42
CA GLN A 10 -12.65 4.79 12.74
C GLN A 10 -11.51 5.79 12.69
N ASP A 11 -10.82 5.92 11.55
CA ASP A 11 -10.04 7.11 11.24
C ASP A 11 -10.51 7.63 9.88
N THR A 12 -11.56 8.43 9.96
CA THR A 12 -12.02 9.31 8.89
C THR A 12 -10.90 10.30 8.54
N ASP A 13 -10.47 10.26 7.29
CA ASP A 13 -9.74 11.33 6.58
C ASP A 13 -8.32 11.70 7.10
N SER A 14 -7.32 11.17 6.40
CA SER A 14 -5.99 11.76 6.13
C SER A 14 -4.75 11.43 6.99
N ASP A 15 -4.79 10.60 8.04
CA ASP A 15 -3.55 10.19 8.73
C ASP A 15 -3.17 8.72 8.49
N LEU A 16 -2.06 8.51 7.76
CA LEU A 16 -1.45 7.19 7.55
C LEU A 16 -0.89 6.66 8.86
N ASN A 17 -1.18 5.41 9.20
CA ASN A 17 -0.51 4.77 10.33
C ASN A 17 0.98 4.45 10.00
N HIS A 18 1.75 4.06 11.03
CA HIS A 18 3.17 3.79 10.87
C HIS A 18 3.51 2.72 9.81
N ARG A 19 2.71 1.66 9.71
CA ARG A 19 2.92 0.56 8.74
C ARG A 19 2.60 1.01 7.32
N GLU A 20 1.52 1.76 7.16
CA GLU A 20 1.13 2.34 5.86
C GLU A 20 2.20 3.29 5.36
N ARG A 21 2.68 4.18 6.24
CA ARG A 21 3.75 5.12 5.91
C ARG A 21 5.05 4.38 5.55
N ALA A 22 5.45 3.37 6.32
CA ALA A 22 6.63 2.57 6.01
C ALA A 22 6.51 1.88 4.64
N THR A 23 5.33 1.36 4.33
CA THR A 23 5.03 0.72 3.03
C THR A 23 5.12 1.74 1.89
N LEU A 24 4.51 2.92 2.03
CA LEU A 24 4.59 3.98 1.00
C LEU A 24 6.03 4.48 0.82
N HIS A 25 6.82 4.57 1.89
CA HIS A 25 8.25 4.89 1.78
C HIS A 25 9.03 3.81 1.03
N ALA A 26 8.76 2.54 1.27
CA ALA A 26 9.42 1.44 0.55
C ALA A 26 9.08 1.48 -0.95
N VAL A 27 7.81 1.73 -1.30
CA VAL A 27 7.38 1.91 -2.69
C VAL A 27 8.06 3.14 -3.32
N ALA A 28 8.16 4.26 -2.60
CA ALA A 28 8.83 5.47 -3.08
C ALA A 28 10.33 5.27 -3.38
N GLN A 29 10.99 4.30 -2.73
CA GLN A 29 12.40 3.98 -2.93
C GLN A 29 12.67 3.13 -4.19
N GLY A 30 11.62 2.56 -4.82
CA GLY A 30 11.73 1.92 -6.13
C GLY A 30 12.13 0.43 -6.15
N GLY A 31 12.01 -0.29 -5.04
CA GLY A 31 12.24 -1.74 -4.93
C GLY A 31 10.98 -2.59 -4.76
N ALA A 32 9.80 -1.97 -4.89
CA ALA A 32 8.53 -2.63 -4.70
C ALA A 32 7.93 -3.11 -6.03
N GLU A 33 7.31 -4.28 -6.01
CA GLU A 33 6.54 -4.84 -7.12
C GLU A 33 5.12 -5.17 -6.66
N ILE A 34 4.17 -5.12 -7.58
CA ILE A 34 2.76 -5.34 -7.32
C ILE A 34 2.18 -6.27 -8.38
N THR A 35 1.27 -7.17 -8.01
CA THR A 35 0.57 -8.00 -9.00
C THR A 35 -0.52 -7.22 -9.71
N CYS A 36 -0.69 -7.46 -11.00
CA CYS A 36 -1.81 -6.92 -11.77
C CYS A 36 -3.08 -7.72 -11.47
N SER A 37 -3.87 -7.30 -10.48
CA SER A 37 -5.16 -7.93 -10.13
C SER A 37 -6.11 -6.92 -9.45
N CYS A 38 -7.33 -7.36 -9.12
CA CYS A 38 -8.28 -6.55 -8.36
C CYS A 38 -7.94 -6.47 -6.86
N GLU A 39 -7.24 -7.47 -6.33
CA GLU A 39 -6.69 -7.52 -4.97
C GLU A 39 -5.19 -7.80 -5.09
N PRO A 40 -4.37 -6.75 -5.27
CA PRO A 40 -2.98 -6.92 -5.70
C PRO A 40 -2.03 -7.13 -4.52
N ASP A 41 -1.21 -8.17 -4.60
CA ASP A 41 -0.18 -8.46 -3.61
C ASP A 41 1.06 -7.60 -3.85
N LEU A 42 1.67 -7.13 -2.77
CA LEU A 42 2.89 -6.32 -2.80
C LEU A 42 4.11 -7.16 -2.43
N PHE A 43 5.18 -6.93 -3.16
CA PHE A 43 6.48 -7.56 -2.95
C PHE A 43 7.53 -6.47 -2.74
N LEU A 44 8.42 -6.67 -1.79
CA LEU A 44 9.54 -5.79 -1.50
C LEU A 44 10.83 -6.60 -1.70
N ASP A 45 11.71 -6.11 -2.58
CA ASP A 45 12.98 -6.78 -2.89
C ASP A 45 12.80 -8.27 -3.26
N GLY A 46 11.74 -8.57 -4.01
CA GLY A 46 11.41 -9.93 -4.45
C GLY A 46 10.56 -10.74 -3.47
N LEU A 47 10.49 -10.36 -2.19
CA LEU A 47 9.78 -11.08 -1.13
C LEU A 47 8.35 -10.56 -0.95
N ALA A 48 7.41 -11.45 -0.65
CA ALA A 48 6.06 -11.04 -0.31
C ALA A 48 6.10 -10.12 0.93
N CYS A 49 5.47 -8.95 0.82
CA CYS A 49 5.30 -8.04 1.95
C CYS A 49 4.63 -8.79 3.11
N CYS A 50 5.19 -8.68 4.32
CA CYS A 50 4.66 -9.38 5.49
C CYS A 50 3.29 -8.86 5.93
N ASP A 51 2.85 -7.72 5.40
CA ASP A 51 1.56 -7.10 5.69
C ASP A 51 0.78 -6.85 4.37
N GLN A 52 0.30 -7.93 3.77
CA GLN A 52 -0.52 -7.85 2.55
C GLN A 52 -1.84 -7.10 2.80
N ALA A 53 -2.40 -7.17 4.01
CA ALA A 53 -3.62 -6.43 4.33
C ALA A 53 -3.42 -4.91 4.20
N THR A 54 -2.28 -4.39 4.67
CA THR A 54 -1.91 -3.00 4.44
C THR A 54 -1.72 -2.70 2.94
N ALA A 55 -1.03 -3.57 2.20
CA ALA A 55 -0.85 -3.39 0.75
C ALA A 55 -2.18 -3.34 -0.02
N HIS A 56 -3.10 -4.26 0.26
CA HIS A 56 -4.44 -4.31 -0.34
C HIS A 56 -5.23 -3.04 -0.06
N ARG A 57 -5.18 -2.54 1.19
CA ARG A 57 -5.82 -1.28 1.56
C ARG A 57 -5.23 -0.12 0.77
N LEU A 58 -3.91 0.03 0.74
CA LEU A 58 -3.25 1.13 0.01
C LEU A 58 -3.55 1.10 -1.50
N ALA A 59 -3.62 -0.10 -2.09
CA ALA A 59 -3.99 -0.26 -3.50
C ALA A 59 -5.47 0.09 -3.74
N ARG A 60 -6.37 -0.35 -2.85
CA ARG A 60 -7.80 -0.04 -2.91
C ARG A 60 -8.09 1.46 -2.73
N GLU A 61 -7.36 2.14 -1.86
CA GLU A 61 -7.41 3.59 -1.68
C GLU A 61 -6.71 4.35 -2.83
N GLY A 62 -6.12 3.64 -3.79
CA GLY A 62 -5.46 4.23 -4.94
C GLY A 62 -4.19 5.01 -4.57
N LEU A 63 -3.53 4.68 -3.46
CA LEU A 63 -2.29 5.33 -3.02
C LEU A 63 -1.05 4.71 -3.69
N ILE A 64 -1.15 3.43 -4.06
CA ILE A 64 -0.16 2.71 -4.86
C ILE A 64 -0.81 2.10 -6.09
N ALA A 65 -0.04 1.92 -7.16
CA ALA A 65 -0.52 1.31 -8.38
C ALA A 65 0.60 0.56 -9.13
N PRO A 66 0.25 -0.36 -10.03
CA PRO A 66 1.17 -0.86 -11.06
C PRO A 66 1.76 0.28 -11.89
N ALA A 67 3.08 0.28 -12.13
CA ALA A 67 3.74 1.29 -12.96
C ALA A 67 3.34 1.20 -14.44
N ASN A 68 2.92 0.01 -14.88
CA ASN A 68 2.46 -0.27 -16.23
C ASN A 68 1.37 -1.34 -16.19
N ALA A 69 0.59 -1.41 -17.28
CA ALA A 69 -0.39 -2.48 -17.45
C ALA A 69 0.33 -3.81 -17.71
N GLY A 70 -0.05 -4.85 -16.97
CA GLY A 70 0.43 -6.21 -17.14
C GLY A 70 -0.71 -7.20 -17.32
N ARG A 71 -0.36 -8.48 -17.52
CA ARG A 71 -1.30 -9.59 -17.56
C ARG A 71 -1.86 -9.85 -16.15
N PRO A 72 -3.06 -10.44 -16.02
CA PRO A 72 -3.57 -10.84 -14.72
C PRO A 72 -2.56 -11.71 -13.94
N GLY A 73 -2.22 -11.30 -12.72
CA GLY A 73 -1.24 -11.95 -11.85
C GLY A 73 0.24 -11.65 -12.17
N GLU A 74 0.53 -10.90 -13.24
CA GLU A 74 1.89 -10.47 -13.56
C GLU A 74 2.39 -9.48 -12.51
N ARG A 75 3.64 -9.66 -12.07
CA ARG A 75 4.34 -8.71 -11.19
C ARG A 75 4.96 -7.62 -12.03
N VAL A 76 4.69 -6.38 -11.65
CA VAL A 76 5.29 -5.20 -12.27
C VAL A 76 5.75 -4.23 -11.17
N PRO A 77 6.63 -3.27 -11.47
CA PRO A 77 7.05 -2.28 -10.48
C PRO A 77 5.83 -1.57 -9.87
N ALA A 78 5.83 -1.39 -8.55
CA ALA A 78 4.84 -0.60 -7.84
C ALA A 78 5.29 0.85 -7.79
N VAL A 79 4.35 1.78 -7.94
CA VAL A 79 4.61 3.22 -7.84
C VAL A 79 3.60 3.89 -6.93
N LEU A 80 4.01 5.00 -6.31
CA LEU A 80 3.07 5.90 -5.67
C LEU A 80 2.24 6.63 -6.73
N THR A 81 0.94 6.64 -6.55
CA THR A 81 0.06 7.56 -7.28
C THR A 81 0.26 8.98 -6.76
N ASP A 82 -0.31 9.98 -7.42
CA ASP A 82 -0.24 11.35 -6.91
C ASP A 82 -0.99 11.52 -5.58
N ALA A 83 -2.03 10.71 -5.33
CA ALA A 83 -2.68 10.65 -4.02
C ALA A 83 -1.75 10.07 -2.95
N GLY A 84 -1.06 8.97 -3.27
CA GLY A 84 -0.06 8.36 -2.38
C GLY A 84 1.10 9.31 -2.03
N LYS A 85 1.62 10.05 -3.03
CA LYS A 85 2.65 11.07 -2.80
C LYS A 85 2.16 12.17 -1.86
N ARG A 86 0.94 12.69 -2.07
CA ARG A 86 0.35 13.72 -1.20
C ARG A 86 0.17 13.21 0.22
N ALA A 87 -0.38 12.01 0.40
CA ALA A 87 -0.56 11.41 1.71
C ALA A 87 0.77 11.23 2.45
N LEU A 88 1.82 10.80 1.73
CA LEU A 88 3.16 10.66 2.31
C LEU A 88 3.79 12.01 2.72
N HIS A 89 3.52 13.07 1.96
CA HIS A 89 4.06 14.42 2.19
C HIS A 89 3.25 15.26 3.19
N ALA A 90 1.94 15.05 3.33
CA ALA A 90 1.08 15.78 4.26
C ALA A 90 1.58 15.69 5.72
N LEU A 91 2.35 14.65 6.02
CA LEU A 91 2.96 14.39 7.33
C LEU A 91 4.38 14.98 7.50
N VAL A 92 4.89 15.72 6.51
CA VAL A 92 6.21 16.40 6.55
C VAL A 92 6.02 17.92 6.46
N SER A 93 5.01 18.46 7.15
CA SER A 93 4.99 19.90 7.46
C SER A 93 5.84 20.13 8.71
N ILE A 94 7.10 20.52 8.51
CA ILE A 94 7.96 21.18 9.50
C ILE A 94 8.13 22.63 9.06
#